data_AF-A0A1S8RCQ9-F1
#
_entry.id   AF-A0A1S8RCQ9-F1
#
_cell.length_a   1.000
_cell.length_b   1.000
_cell.length_c   1.000
_cell.angle_alpha   90.00
_cell.angle_beta   90.00
_cell.angle_gamma   90.00
#
_symmetry.space_group_name_H-M   'P 1'
#
loop_
_entity.id
_entity.type
_entity.pdbx_description
1 polymer ?
#
loop_
_entity_poly.entity_id
_entity_poly.type
_entity_poly.pdbx_seq_one_letter_code
_entity_poly.pdbx_strand_id
1 'polypeptide(L)' 'MIGMDLVRDIAEIFAVHGIETEIIAASVRNPIHVIEAAKAGADISTVPYSLVMQMLKHPLTDQGLERFKADWAAAFGK' A
#
# COMPACT_ATOMS: atom_id res chain seq x y z
N MET A 1 11.06 -18.31 8.33
CA MET A 1 9.94 -17.41 8.65
C MET A 1 10.29 -16.04 8.12
N ILE A 2 9.56 -15.58 7.12
CA ILE A 2 9.67 -14.23 6.57
C ILE A 2 8.80 -13.33 7.48
N GLY A 3 9.18 -12.07 7.70
CA GLY A 3 8.49 -11.21 8.69
C GLY A 3 6.98 -11.03 8.46
N MET A 4 6.48 -11.25 7.24
CA MET A 4 5.05 -11.20 6.92
C MET A 4 4.29 -12.46 7.29
N ASP A 5 4.96 -13.62 7.42
CA ASP A 5 4.33 -14.84 7.93
C ASP A 5 3.89 -14.62 9.37
N LEU A 6 4.73 -13.96 10.18
CA LEU A 6 4.40 -13.61 11.56
C LEU A 6 3.17 -12.69 11.66
N VAL A 7 3.04 -11.70 10.77
CA VAL A 7 1.87 -10.81 10.75
C VAL A 7 0.61 -11.61 10.43
N ARG A 8 0.69 -12.58 9.52
CA ARG A 8 -0.41 -13.45 9.13
C ARG A 8 -0.87 -14.34 10.28
N ASP A 9 0.08 -14.94 11.00
CA ASP A 9 -0.22 -15.78 12.16
C ASP A 9 -0.89 -14.95 13.28
N ILE A 10 -0.41 -13.72 13.53
CA ILE A 10 -1.01 -12.81 14.52
C ILE A 10 -2.45 -12.44 14.12
N ALA A 11 -2.69 -12.10 12.85
CA ALA A 11 -4.02 -11.76 12.35
C ALA A 11 -4.99 -12.95 12.48
N GLU A 12 -4.53 -14.17 12.17
CA GLU A 12 -5.32 -15.38 12.36
C GLU A 12 -5.68 -15.62 13.84
N ILE A 13 -4.70 -15.48 14.74
CA ILE A 13 -4.92 -15.61 16.18
C ILE A 13 -5.96 -14.59 16.67
N PHE A 14 -5.85 -13.33 16.23
CA PHE A 14 -6.77 -12.28 16.64
C PHE A 14 -8.19 -12.56 16.16
N ALA A 15 -8.34 -12.99 14.91
CA ALA A 15 -9.63 -13.38 14.34
C ALA A 15 -10.26 -14.58 15.06
N VAL A 16 -9.47 -15.63 15.36
CA VAL A 16 -9.94 -16.85 16.05
C VAL A 16 -10.41 -16.54 17.47
N HIS A 17 -9.70 -15.66 18.19
CA HIS A 17 -9.99 -15.36 19.59
C HIS A 17 -10.86 -14.11 19.79
N GLY A 18 -11.27 -13.43 18.72
CA GLY A 18 -12.05 -12.19 18.82
C GLY A 18 -11.30 -11.08 19.55
N ILE A 19 -9.98 -10.99 19.37
CA ILE A 19 -9.16 -9.93 19.96
C ILE A 19 -9.39 -8.64 19.16
N GLU A 20 -9.88 -7.59 19.82
CA GLU A 20 -10.19 -6.30 19.17
C GLU A 20 -8.97 -5.37 18.99
N THR A 21 -7.81 -5.74 19.52
CA THR A 21 -6.57 -4.98 19.36
C THR A 21 -6.18 -4.88 17.89
N GLU A 22 -5.77 -3.69 17.44
CA GLU A 22 -5.29 -3.48 16.07
C GLU A 22 -3.82 -3.89 15.89
N ILE A 23 -3.51 -4.47 14.73
CA ILE A 23 -2.18 -4.92 14.33
C ILE A 23 -1.45 -3.79 13.61
N ILE A 24 -0.40 -3.26 14.25
CA ILE A 24 0.48 -2.24 13.66
C ILE A 24 1.73 -2.89 13.06
N ALA A 25 1.76 -3.06 11.73
CA ALA A 25 2.93 -3.49 11.00
C ALA A 25 4.01 -2.40 10.99
N ALA A 26 5.10 -2.64 11.71
CA ALA A 26 6.25 -1.74 11.82
C ALA A 26 7.49 -2.26 11.06
N SER A 27 8.57 -1.47 11.05
CA SER A 27 9.82 -1.79 10.33
C SER A 27 9.62 -2.06 8.83
N VAL A 28 8.67 -1.34 8.23
CA VAL A 28 8.38 -1.39 6.79
C VAL A 28 9.48 -0.65 6.03
N ARG A 29 10.10 -1.31 5.04
CA ARG A 29 11.31 -0.80 4.36
C ARG A 29 11.11 -0.46 2.88
N ASN A 30 10.05 -0.97 2.25
CA ASN A 30 9.74 -0.72 0.84
C ASN A 30 8.21 -0.80 0.60
N PRO A 31 7.69 -0.29 -0.54
CA PRO A 31 6.26 -0.37 -0.87
C PRO A 31 5.68 -1.79 -0.88
N ILE A 32 6.49 -2.81 -1.22
CA ILE A 32 6.04 -4.21 -1.23
C ILE A 32 5.70 -4.68 0.18
N HIS A 33 6.45 -4.28 1.22
CA HIS A 33 6.10 -4.60 2.61
C HIS A 33 4.73 -4.05 3.01
N VAL A 34 4.30 -2.90 2.49
CA VAL A 34 2.97 -2.34 2.78
C VAL A 34 1.87 -3.21 2.16
N ILE A 35 2.07 -3.62 0.90
CA ILE A 35 1.16 -4.52 0.19
C ILE A 35 1.05 -5.86 0.94
N GLU A 36 2.19 -6.43 1.33
CA GLU A 36 2.22 -7.72 2.01
C GLU A 36 1.66 -7.64 3.44
N ALA A 37 1.90 -6.55 4.17
CA ALA A 37 1.30 -6.33 5.49
C ALA A 37 -0.24 -6.24 5.39
N ALA A 38 -0.76 -5.50 4.41
CA ALA A 38 -2.20 -5.43 4.17
C ALA A 38 -2.78 -6.80 3.81
N LYS A 39 -2.12 -7.58 2.94
CA LYS A 39 -2.53 -8.96 2.60
C LYS A 39 -2.41 -9.94 3.77
N ALA A 40 -1.55 -9.66 4.73
CA ALA A 40 -1.36 -10.47 5.94
C ALA A 40 -2.40 -10.15 7.02
N GLY A 41 -3.18 -9.08 6.88
CA GLY A 41 -4.22 -8.71 7.84
C GLY A 41 -3.79 -7.68 8.88
N ALA A 42 -2.73 -6.90 8.61
CA ALA A 42 -2.41 -5.76 9.46
C ALA A 42 -3.43 -4.63 9.27
N ASP A 43 -3.92 -4.05 10.36
CA ASP A 43 -4.84 -2.91 10.36
C ASP A 43 -4.13 -1.60 10.03
N ILE A 44 -2.91 -1.44 10.55
CA ILE A 44 -2.13 -0.20 10.46
C ILE A 44 -0.72 -0.54 9.96
N SER A 45 -0.15 0.32 9.12
CA SER A 45 1.27 0.27 8.75
C SER A 45 1.95 1.59 9.09
N THR A 46 3.00 1.53 9.92
CA THR A 46 3.84 2.70 10.21
C THR A 46 5.01 2.75 9.23
N VAL A 47 5.08 3.84 8.46
CA VAL A 47 5.98 3.96 7.31
C VAL A 47 6.70 5.31 7.30
N PRO A 48 7.96 5.37 6.79
CA PRO A 48 8.64 6.65 6.57
C PRO A 48 7.92 7.50 5.51
N TYR A 49 7.96 8.82 5.66
CA TYR A 49 7.37 9.76 4.69
C TYR A 49 7.85 9.53 3.24
N SER A 50 9.14 9.27 3.05
CA SER A 50 9.68 8.99 1.71
C SER A 50 9.04 7.78 1.04
N LEU A 51 8.66 6.76 1.82
CA LEU A 51 7.99 5.56 1.34
C LEU A 51 6.52 5.85 0.96
N VAL A 52 5.84 6.71 1.72
CA VAL A 52 4.50 7.22 1.34
C VAL A 52 4.56 7.89 -0.03
N MET A 53 5.54 8.77 -0.25
CA MET A 53 5.70 9.45 -1.53
C MET A 53 6.00 8.49 -2.69
N GLN A 54 6.73 7.41 -2.43
CA GLN A 54 6.97 6.36 -3.43
C GLN A 54 5.69 5.61 -3.81
N MET A 55 4.82 5.30 -2.84
CA MET A 55 3.57 4.58 -3.10
C MET A 55 2.57 5.34 -3.98
N LEU A 56 2.68 6.67 -4.03
CA LEU A 56 1.83 7.52 -4.89
C LEU A 56 2.27 7.55 -6.36
N LYS A 57 3.41 6.94 -6.71
CA LYS A 57 4.01 7.02 -8.05
C LYS A 57 3.87 5.70 -8.81
N HIS A 58 3.40 5.79 -10.05
CA HIS A 58 3.40 4.67 -10.98
C HIS A 58 3.59 5.17 -12.42
N PRO A 59 4.53 4.60 -13.21
CA PRO A 59 4.87 5.12 -14.53
C PRO A 59 3.69 5.15 -15.51
N LEU A 60 2.77 4.18 -15.42
CA LEU A 60 1.57 4.17 -16.27
C LEU A 60 0.55 5.25 -15.87
N THR A 61 0.53 5.67 -14.61
CA THR A 61 -0.35 6.76 -14.17
C THR A 61 0.11 8.08 -14.77
N ASP A 62 1.42 8.34 -14.73
CA ASP A 62 2.01 9.54 -15.34
C ASP A 62 1.79 9.54 -16.87
N GLN A 63 2.06 8.41 -17.53
CA GLN A 63 1.82 8.27 -18.98
C GLN A 63 0.34 8.44 -19.35
N GLY A 64 -0.57 7.87 -18.56
CA GLY A 64 -2.00 8.01 -18.75
C GLY A 64 -2.47 9.45 -18.62
N LEU A 65 -1.95 10.18 -17.63
CA LEU A 65 -2.27 11.59 -17.42
C LEU A 65 -1.78 12.48 -18.57
N GLU A 66 -0.57 12.27 -19.08
CA GLU A 66 -0.05 13.03 -20.20
C GLU A 66 -0.85 12.79 -21.49
N ARG A 67 -1.21 11.52 -21.75
CA ARG A 67 -2.09 11.19 -22.88
C ARG A 67 -3.47 11.85 -22.74
N PHE A 68 -4.05 11.79 -21.55
CA PHE A 68 -5.36 12.40 -21.29
C PHE A 68 -5.35 13.91 -21.56
N LYS A 69 -4.30 14.63 -21.14
CA LYS A 69 -4.14 16.06 -21.43
C LYS A 69 -4.06 16.34 -22.93
N ALA A 70 -3.32 15.52 -23.67
CA ALA A 70 -3.17 15.68 -25.13
C ALA A 70 -4.51 15.45 -25.85
N ASP A 71 -5.22 14.38 -25.50
CA ASP A 71 -6.52 14.05 -26.08
C ASP A 71 -7.56 15.16 -25.77
N TRP A 72 -7.51 15.72 -24.55
CA TRP A 72 -8.36 16.85 -24.16
C TRP A 72 -8.08 18.12 -24.98
N ALA A 73 -6.81 18.50 -25.13
CA ALA A 73 -6.41 19.66 -25.93
C ALA A 73 -6.84 19.50 -27.40
N ALA A 74 -6.66 18.31 -27.97
CA ALA A 74 -7.07 18.00 -29.34
C ALA A 74 -8.59 18.08 -29.54
N ALA A 75 -9.39 17.66 -28.55
CA ALA A 75 -10.85 17.67 -28.64
C ALA A 75 -11.47 19.06 -28.48
N PHE A 76 -10.90 19.92 -27.63
CA PHE A 76 -11.52 21.18 -27.21
C PHE A 76 -10.77 22.46 -27.62
N GLY A 77 -9.63 22.34 -28.30
CA GLY A 77 -8.96 23.46 -28.97
C GLY A 77 -8.45 24.57 -28.04
N LYS A 78 -7.99 24.21 -26.82
CA LYS A 78 -7.19 25.09 -25.96
C LYS A 78 -5.76 24.60 -25.88
#